data_AF-A0A1B6LIR8-F1
#
_entry.id   AF-A0A1B6LIR8-F1
#
_cell.length_a   1.000
_cell.length_b   1.000
_cell.length_c   1.000
_cell.angle_alpha   90.00
_cell.angle_beta   90.00
_cell.angle_gamma   90.00
#
_symmetry.space_group_name_H-M   'P 1'
#
loop_
_entity.id
_entity.type
_entity.pdbx_description
1 polymer ?
#
loop_
_entity_poly.entity_id
_entity_poly.type
_entity_poly.pdbx_seq_one_letter_code
_entity_poly.pdbx_strand_id
1 'polypeptide(L)'
;SLETELKRYHKLRPEDITAVQEWIASQPHLPAVHDVQVAHFLHASYYDVEVAKNTIEHYFTYKTTMTEFFTDWDPQSKVMLDYIGRVIHAAFLPKQSPADCQVVLLRLNDPALDLYSFQLSVKWLLMSVTRLLLEEGQQTEFKIIYDADGYTMSHVMRNPLSAVRHYLDFGQKASAIRVVEIHFINSS
;
A
#
# COMPACT_ATOMS: atom_id res chain seq x y z
N SER A 1 -17.15 -3.71 5.85
CA SER A 1 -17.93 -4.66 5.01
C SER A 1 -18.32 -3.96 3.71
N LEU A 2 -18.78 -4.70 2.68
CA LEU A 2 -19.22 -4.09 1.42
C LEU A 2 -20.31 -3.02 1.63
N GLU A 3 -21.32 -3.32 2.47
CA GLU A 3 -22.38 -2.36 2.81
C GLU A 3 -21.83 -1.08 3.45
N THR A 4 -20.78 -1.18 4.26
CA THR A 4 -20.12 -0.02 4.87
C THR A 4 -19.45 0.84 3.81
N GLU A 5 -18.75 0.24 2.85
CA GLU A 5 -18.06 0.96 1.77
C GLU A 5 -19.05 1.66 0.84
N LEU A 6 -20.16 1.00 0.48
CA LEU A 6 -21.22 1.60 -0.33
C LEU A 6 -21.89 2.80 0.35
N LYS A 7 -22.08 2.74 1.69
CA LYS A 7 -22.58 3.89 2.47
C LYS A 7 -21.54 5.01 2.56
N ARG A 8 -20.26 4.67 2.67
CA ARG A 8 -19.15 5.62 2.82
C ARG A 8 -18.89 6.39 1.53
N TYR A 9 -18.98 5.73 0.38
CA TYR A 9 -18.63 6.30 -0.93
C TYR A 9 -19.80 6.24 -1.91
N HIS A 10 -20.56 7.34 -2.00
CA HIS A 10 -21.74 7.44 -2.88
C HIS A 10 -21.46 7.25 -4.38
N LYS A 11 -20.20 7.45 -4.82
CA LYS A 11 -19.78 7.21 -6.20
C LYS A 11 -19.50 5.74 -6.48
N LEU A 12 -19.34 4.92 -5.45
CA LEU A 12 -19.18 3.48 -5.59
C LEU A 12 -20.54 2.87 -5.92
N ARG A 13 -20.68 2.35 -7.14
CA ARG A 13 -21.93 1.78 -7.64
C ARG A 13 -21.90 0.26 -7.56
N PRO A 14 -22.95 -0.41 -7.05
CA PRO A 14 -23.04 -1.87 -7.05
C PRO A 14 -22.88 -2.47 -8.44
N GLU A 15 -23.36 -1.78 -9.49
CA GLU A 15 -23.26 -2.24 -10.88
C GLU A 15 -21.81 -2.32 -11.37
N ASP A 16 -20.95 -1.37 -10.96
CA ASP A 16 -19.53 -1.39 -11.30
C ASP A 16 -18.81 -2.54 -10.63
N ILE A 17 -19.17 -2.85 -9.38
CA ILE A 17 -18.62 -4.01 -8.65
C ILE A 17 -19.00 -5.30 -9.36
N THR A 18 -20.26 -5.46 -9.74
CA THR A 18 -20.73 -6.62 -10.52
C THR A 18 -20.00 -6.74 -11.85
N ALA A 19 -19.86 -5.65 -12.60
CA ALA A 19 -19.16 -5.65 -13.89
C ALA A 19 -17.68 -6.04 -13.75
N VAL A 20 -16.99 -5.58 -12.70
CA VAL A 20 -15.61 -6.00 -12.42
C VAL A 20 -15.55 -7.47 -11.99
N GLN A 21 -16.49 -7.94 -11.16
CA GLN A 21 -16.54 -9.35 -10.76
C GLN A 21 -16.77 -10.31 -11.93
N GLU A 22 -17.70 -9.98 -12.83
CA GLU A 22 -17.96 -10.76 -14.05
C GLU A 22 -16.71 -10.82 -14.93
N TRP A 23 -15.99 -9.70 -15.07
CA TRP A 23 -14.74 -9.65 -15.79
C TRP A 23 -13.64 -10.48 -15.11
N ILE A 24 -13.49 -10.42 -13.77
CA ILE A 24 -12.53 -11.25 -13.03
C ILE A 24 -12.83 -12.73 -13.29
N ALA A 25 -14.10 -13.14 -13.24
CA ALA A 25 -14.51 -14.52 -13.51
C ALA A 25 -14.18 -14.97 -14.95
N SER A 26 -14.06 -14.03 -15.89
CA SER A 26 -13.64 -14.33 -17.26
C SER A 26 -12.11 -14.35 -17.46
N GLN A 27 -11.30 -14.01 -16.45
CA GLN A 27 -9.83 -14.02 -16.50
C GLN A 27 -9.27 -15.26 -15.78
N PRO A 28 -8.83 -16.32 -16.49
CA PRO A 28 -8.42 -17.59 -15.86
C PRO A 28 -7.17 -17.49 -14.97
N HIS A 29 -6.33 -16.48 -15.17
CA HIS A 29 -5.11 -16.26 -14.41
C HIS A 29 -5.32 -15.42 -13.14
N LEU A 30 -6.47 -14.74 -13.00
CA LEU A 30 -6.78 -13.97 -11.80
C LEU A 30 -7.39 -14.87 -10.72
N PRO A 31 -7.04 -14.65 -9.44
CA PRO A 31 -7.71 -15.34 -8.35
C PRO A 31 -9.13 -14.78 -8.14
N ALA A 32 -9.95 -15.52 -7.39
CA ALA A 32 -11.20 -14.97 -6.89
C ALA A 32 -10.93 -13.77 -5.97
N VAL A 33 -11.68 -12.68 -6.16
CA VAL A 33 -11.54 -11.43 -5.41
C VAL A 33 -12.85 -11.14 -4.68
N HIS A 34 -12.79 -10.72 -3.42
CA HIS A 34 -13.98 -10.36 -2.67
C HIS A 34 -14.54 -9.00 -3.11
N ASP A 35 -15.86 -8.84 -3.08
CA ASP A 35 -16.55 -7.60 -3.49
C ASP A 35 -16.00 -6.35 -2.77
N VAL A 36 -15.70 -6.47 -1.48
CA VAL A 36 -15.12 -5.36 -0.70
C VAL A 36 -13.74 -4.96 -1.22
N GLN A 37 -12.94 -5.92 -1.72
CA GLN A 37 -11.64 -5.62 -2.30
C GLN A 37 -11.79 -5.01 -3.70
N VAL A 38 -12.76 -5.47 -4.50
CA VAL A 38 -13.15 -4.81 -5.77
C VAL A 38 -13.58 -3.36 -5.52
N ALA A 39 -14.37 -3.12 -4.47
CA ALA A 39 -14.75 -1.77 -4.05
C ALA A 39 -13.54 -0.90 -3.70
N HIS A 40 -12.52 -1.46 -3.03
CA HIS A 40 -11.29 -0.73 -2.73
C HIS A 40 -10.53 -0.35 -4.01
N PHE A 41 -10.44 -1.24 -5.00
CA PHE A 41 -9.82 -0.94 -6.29
C PHE A 41 -10.58 0.13 -7.08
N LEU A 42 -11.91 0.02 -7.16
CA LEU A 42 -12.75 1.05 -7.78
C LEU A 42 -12.54 2.40 -7.10
N HIS A 43 -12.52 2.45 -5.76
CA HIS A 43 -12.22 3.68 -5.05
C HIS A 43 -10.83 4.22 -5.39
N ALA A 44 -9.77 3.40 -5.36
CA ALA A 44 -8.41 3.81 -5.69
C ALA A 44 -8.30 4.37 -7.13
N SER A 45 -9.06 3.80 -8.05
CA SER A 45 -9.12 4.18 -9.47
C SER A 45 -10.14 5.28 -9.78
N TYR A 46 -10.55 6.08 -8.80
CA TYR A 46 -11.52 7.17 -8.97
C TYR A 46 -12.85 6.72 -9.60
N TYR A 47 -13.25 5.48 -9.33
CA TYR A 47 -14.46 4.81 -9.82
C TYR A 47 -14.48 4.57 -11.33
N ASP A 48 -13.32 4.65 -12.00
CA ASP A 48 -13.15 4.22 -13.37
C ASP A 48 -12.96 2.70 -13.42
N VAL A 49 -13.91 2.02 -14.08
CA VAL A 49 -13.95 0.55 -14.18
C VAL A 49 -12.75 0.00 -14.94
N GLU A 50 -12.35 0.63 -16.05
CA GLU A 50 -11.25 0.12 -16.87
C GLU A 50 -9.90 0.34 -16.18
N VAL A 51 -9.73 1.48 -15.51
CA VAL A 51 -8.55 1.72 -14.65
C VAL A 51 -8.52 0.71 -13.51
N ALA A 52 -9.65 0.42 -12.85
CA ALA A 52 -9.71 -0.58 -11.78
C ALA A 52 -9.34 -1.99 -12.25
N LYS A 53 -9.84 -2.44 -13.41
CA LYS A 53 -9.44 -3.72 -14.02
C LYS A 53 -7.94 -3.80 -14.27
N ASN A 54 -7.37 -2.74 -14.85
CA ASN A 54 -5.93 -2.65 -15.09
C ASN A 54 -5.12 -2.68 -13.77
N THR A 55 -5.59 -1.97 -12.74
CA THR A 55 -4.96 -2.01 -11.40
C THR A 55 -5.01 -3.40 -10.79
N ILE A 56 -6.12 -4.12 -10.93
CA ILE A 56 -6.29 -5.49 -10.44
C ILE A 56 -5.30 -6.45 -11.12
N GLU A 57 -5.17 -6.39 -12.45
CA GLU A 57 -4.18 -7.18 -13.20
C GLU A 57 -2.75 -6.96 -12.67
N HIS A 58 -2.35 -5.69 -12.56
CA HIS A 58 -1.03 -5.34 -12.04
C HIS A 58 -0.86 -5.78 -10.60
N TYR A 59 -1.87 -5.63 -9.74
CA TYR A 59 -1.81 -6.02 -8.34
C TYR A 59 -1.52 -7.52 -8.18
N PHE A 60 -2.26 -8.39 -8.85
CA PHE A 60 -2.04 -9.84 -8.72
C PHE A 60 -0.77 -10.31 -9.44
N THR A 61 -0.41 -9.69 -10.57
CA THR A 61 0.87 -9.94 -11.25
C THR A 61 2.05 -9.55 -10.36
N TYR A 62 2.03 -8.37 -9.74
CA TYR A 62 3.12 -7.88 -8.91
C TYR A 62 3.23 -8.64 -7.58
N LYS A 63 2.12 -9.10 -6.99
CA LYS A 63 2.18 -9.97 -5.81
C LYS A 63 2.88 -11.30 -6.04
N THR A 64 2.83 -11.82 -7.27
CA THR A 64 3.50 -13.08 -7.62
C THR A 64 4.93 -12.87 -8.12
N THR A 65 5.26 -11.70 -8.69
CA THR A 65 6.56 -11.45 -9.32
C THR A 65 7.53 -10.64 -8.44
N MET A 66 7.03 -9.74 -7.58
CA MET A 66 7.84 -8.90 -6.68
C MET A 66 7.96 -9.57 -5.30
N THR A 67 8.53 -10.78 -5.29
CA THR A 67 8.59 -11.64 -4.09
C THR A 67 9.33 -10.99 -2.92
N GLU A 68 10.27 -10.08 -3.19
CA GLU A 68 10.96 -9.31 -2.17
C GLU A 68 10.03 -8.46 -1.29
N PHE A 69 8.81 -8.16 -1.76
CA PHE A 69 7.81 -7.39 -1.02
C PHE A 69 6.60 -8.21 -0.59
N PHE A 70 6.27 -9.31 -1.29
CA PHE A 70 4.99 -10.01 -1.10
C PHE A 70 5.09 -11.44 -0.56
N THR A 71 6.29 -11.98 -0.32
CA THR A 71 6.46 -13.27 0.38
C THR A 71 6.80 -13.08 1.86
N ASP A 72 6.59 -14.12 2.65
CA ASP A 72 7.03 -14.22 4.05
C ASP A 72 6.51 -13.06 4.93
N TRP A 73 5.23 -12.72 4.73
CA TRP A 73 4.54 -11.76 5.58
C TRP A 73 4.29 -12.36 6.95
N ASP A 74 5.10 -11.94 7.92
CA ASP A 74 4.89 -12.22 9.33
C ASP A 74 5.21 -10.94 10.14
N PRO A 75 4.18 -10.18 10.57
CA PRO A 75 4.38 -8.98 11.37
C PRO A 75 4.91 -9.28 12.78
N GLN A 76 4.87 -10.53 13.23
CA GLN A 76 5.39 -10.99 14.51
C GLN A 76 6.75 -11.68 14.39
N SER A 77 7.28 -11.80 13.16
CA SER A 77 8.61 -12.36 12.96
C SER A 77 9.65 -11.55 13.73
N LYS A 78 10.62 -12.25 14.31
CA LYS A 78 11.70 -11.59 15.06
C LYS A 78 12.41 -10.51 14.22
N VAL A 79 12.62 -10.79 12.93
CA VAL A 79 13.25 -9.84 11.99
C VAL A 79 12.44 -8.57 11.86
N MET A 80 11.12 -8.66 11.68
CA MET A 80 10.25 -7.48 11.58
C MET A 80 10.19 -6.72 12.92
N LEU A 81 10.02 -7.43 14.03
CA LEU A 81 9.95 -6.83 15.37
C LEU A 81 11.24 -6.12 15.77
N ASP A 82 12.41 -6.72 15.52
CA ASP A 82 13.71 -6.09 15.74
C ASP A 82 13.87 -4.84 14.86
N TYR A 83 13.43 -4.92 13.59
CA TYR A 83 13.55 -3.82 12.63
C TYR A 83 12.70 -2.61 13.02
N ILE A 84 11.42 -2.81 13.34
CA ILE A 84 10.53 -1.73 13.78
C ILE A 84 10.82 -1.24 15.20
N GLY A 85 11.41 -2.08 16.05
CA GLY A 85 11.76 -1.73 17.43
C GLY A 85 13.05 -0.92 17.55
N ARG A 86 13.89 -0.91 16.50
CA ARG A 86 15.21 -0.28 16.53
C ARG A 86 15.45 0.68 15.36
N VAL A 87 15.18 0.24 14.13
CA VAL A 87 15.74 0.87 12.92
C VAL A 87 14.83 1.95 12.36
N ILE A 88 13.52 1.69 12.31
CA ILE A 88 12.54 2.65 11.79
C ILE A 88 11.55 3.08 12.87
N HIS A 89 11.09 4.32 12.80
CA HIS A 89 9.80 4.68 13.37
C HIS A 89 8.83 4.90 12.24
N ALA A 90 7.73 4.16 12.28
CA ALA A 90 6.68 4.29 11.28
C ALA A 90 5.31 4.13 11.93
N ALA A 91 4.37 4.99 11.53
CA ALA A 91 3.05 5.03 12.13
C ALA A 91 2.00 5.61 11.19
N PHE A 92 0.77 5.12 11.37
CA PHE A 92 -0.42 5.76 10.85
C PHE A 92 -0.83 6.83 11.86
N LEU A 93 -0.86 8.08 11.44
CA LEU A 93 -1.22 9.16 12.35
C LEU A 93 -2.73 9.14 12.60
N PRO A 94 -3.18 9.45 13.85
CA PRO A 94 -4.59 9.56 14.15
C PRO A 94 -5.28 10.61 13.28
N LYS A 95 -6.49 10.30 12.83
CA LYS A 95 -7.36 11.24 12.10
C LYS A 95 -8.30 11.96 13.07
N GLN A 96 -8.72 13.18 12.73
CA GLN A 96 -9.72 13.91 13.50
C GLN A 96 -11.15 13.56 13.06
N SER A 97 -11.30 13.14 11.79
CA SER A 97 -12.55 12.72 11.16
C SER A 97 -12.31 11.56 10.19
N PRO A 98 -13.30 10.66 9.96
CA PRO A 98 -13.21 9.64 8.91
C PRO A 98 -13.01 10.21 7.50
N ALA A 99 -13.43 11.46 7.26
CA ALA A 99 -13.28 12.13 5.98
C ALA A 99 -11.85 12.65 5.73
N ASP A 100 -11.01 12.74 6.77
CA ASP A 100 -9.63 13.20 6.65
C ASP A 100 -8.78 12.17 5.89
N CYS A 101 -7.72 12.67 5.24
CA CYS A 101 -6.71 11.80 4.64
C CYS A 101 -6.00 11.00 5.74
N GLN A 102 -5.75 9.72 5.48
CA GLN A 102 -4.87 8.91 6.32
C GLN A 102 -3.41 9.32 6.05
N VAL A 103 -2.71 9.75 7.10
CA VAL A 103 -1.29 10.08 6.99
C VAL A 103 -0.46 8.90 7.50
N VAL A 104 0.57 8.53 6.75
CA VAL A 104 1.59 7.56 7.16
C VAL A 104 2.92 8.30 7.27
N LEU A 105 3.54 8.25 8.44
CA LEU A 105 4.89 8.78 8.68
C LEU A 105 5.88 7.62 8.70
N LEU A 106 6.99 7.75 7.99
CA LEU A 106 8.14 6.85 8.05
C LEU A 106 9.42 7.66 8.26
N ARG A 107 10.25 7.24 9.21
CA ARG A 107 11.56 7.83 9.48
C ARG A 107 12.58 6.79 9.92
N LEU A 108 13.86 7.08 9.73
CA LEU A 108 14.92 6.33 10.42
C LEU A 108 14.97 6.70 11.89
N ASN A 109 15.29 5.72 12.72
CA ASN A 109 15.61 5.88 14.13
C ASN A 109 17.08 5.52 14.39
N ASP A 110 17.55 4.41 13.84
CA ASP A 110 18.97 4.03 13.82
C ASP A 110 19.46 4.08 12.35
N PRO A 111 20.22 5.12 11.95
CA PRO A 111 20.64 5.33 10.57
C PRO A 111 21.86 4.49 10.18
N ALA A 112 22.23 3.48 10.97
CA ALA A 112 23.32 2.58 10.61
C ALA A 112 22.97 1.81 9.33
N LEU A 113 23.83 1.97 8.32
CA LEU A 113 23.58 1.49 6.94
C LEU A 113 23.44 -0.04 6.85
N ASP A 114 24.07 -0.78 7.75
CA ASP A 114 24.00 -2.25 7.83
C ASP A 114 22.69 -2.76 8.44
N LEU A 115 21.97 -1.91 9.18
CA LEU A 115 20.69 -2.25 9.79
C LEU A 115 19.50 -1.91 8.90
N TYR A 116 19.64 -0.89 8.04
CA TYR A 116 18.58 -0.45 7.16
C TYR A 116 18.21 -1.49 6.09
N SER A 117 16.91 -1.74 5.93
CA SER A 117 16.38 -2.60 4.87
C SER A 117 15.16 -1.96 4.21
N PHE A 118 15.34 -1.51 2.97
CA PHE A 118 14.24 -0.98 2.16
C PHE A 118 13.11 -2.01 2.01
N GLN A 119 13.44 -3.28 1.81
CA GLN A 119 12.45 -4.36 1.68
C GLN A 119 11.61 -4.51 2.95
N LEU A 120 12.23 -4.49 4.14
CA LEU A 120 11.47 -4.57 5.40
C LEU A 120 10.59 -3.34 5.60
N SER A 121 11.05 -2.14 5.22
CA SER A 121 10.23 -0.92 5.27
C SER A 121 9.01 -1.02 4.35
N VAL A 122 9.18 -1.51 3.13
CA VAL A 122 8.08 -1.70 2.17
C VAL A 122 7.11 -2.80 2.65
N LYS A 123 7.63 -3.94 3.15
CA LYS A 123 6.80 -5.00 3.74
C LYS A 123 5.97 -4.49 4.92
N TRP A 124 6.59 -3.72 5.82
CA TRP A 124 5.87 -3.08 6.93
C TRP A 124 4.73 -2.21 6.43
N LEU A 125 4.98 -1.35 5.44
CA LEU A 125 3.97 -0.46 4.87
C LEU A 125 2.81 -1.26 4.27
N LEU A 126 3.11 -2.27 3.43
CA LEU A 126 2.11 -3.09 2.75
C LEU A 126 1.26 -3.91 3.73
N MET A 127 1.88 -4.52 4.73
CA MET A 127 1.17 -5.26 5.79
C MET A 127 0.30 -4.33 6.62
N SER A 128 0.80 -3.14 6.97
CA SER A 128 0.06 -2.17 7.77
C SER A 128 -1.13 -1.57 7.02
N VAL A 129 -0.97 -1.26 5.73
CA VAL A 129 -2.09 -0.86 4.86
C VAL A 129 -3.11 -1.99 4.74
N THR A 130 -2.66 -3.23 4.56
CA THR A 130 -3.57 -4.40 4.47
C THR A 130 -4.38 -4.54 5.75
N ARG A 131 -3.73 -4.44 6.93
CA ARG A 131 -4.40 -4.45 8.23
C ARG A 131 -5.43 -3.32 8.34
N LEU A 132 -5.05 -2.09 8.00
CA LEU A 132 -5.95 -0.94 8.06
C LEU A 132 -7.20 -1.15 7.18
N LEU A 133 -7.03 -1.65 5.96
CA LEU A 133 -8.15 -1.93 5.06
C LEU A 133 -9.08 -3.03 5.59
N LEU A 134 -8.53 -4.02 6.31
CA LEU A 134 -9.32 -5.09 6.92
C LEU A 134 -10.10 -4.61 8.16
N GLU A 135 -9.48 -3.77 8.98
CA GLU A 135 -10.07 -3.30 10.25
C GLU A 135 -11.00 -2.10 10.07
N GLU A 136 -10.60 -1.12 9.26
CA GLU A 136 -11.27 0.18 9.14
C GLU A 136 -11.94 0.41 7.76
N GLY A 137 -11.64 -0.45 6.78
CA GLY A 137 -12.09 -0.28 5.40
C GLY A 137 -11.24 0.73 4.63
N GLN A 138 -11.75 1.16 3.48
CA GLN A 138 -11.02 2.09 2.61
C GLN A 138 -10.94 3.49 3.23
N GLN A 139 -9.82 4.16 3.01
CA GLN A 139 -9.61 5.54 3.46
C GLN A 139 -9.90 6.50 2.32
N THR A 140 -10.37 7.72 2.63
CA THR A 140 -10.65 8.74 1.60
C THR A 140 -9.44 8.95 0.70
N GLU A 141 -8.27 9.17 1.30
CA GLU A 141 -6.99 9.37 0.63
C GLU A 141 -5.83 9.00 1.57
N PHE A 142 -4.66 8.75 1.00
CA PHE A 142 -3.41 8.56 1.73
C PHE A 142 -2.39 9.63 1.40
N LYS A 143 -1.74 10.15 2.44
CA LYS A 143 -0.54 10.98 2.33
C LYS A 143 0.62 10.28 3.01
N ILE A 144 1.74 10.15 2.31
CA ILE A 144 2.93 9.48 2.85
C ILE A 144 3.97 10.56 3.14
N ILE A 145 4.49 10.58 4.37
CA ILE A 145 5.55 11.48 4.80
C ILE A 145 6.79 10.64 5.08
N TYR A 146 7.85 10.89 4.33
CA TYR A 146 9.19 10.41 4.60
C TYR A 146 9.97 11.53 5.29
N ASP A 147 10.25 11.33 6.58
CA ASP A 147 11.25 12.15 7.26
C ASP A 147 12.63 11.60 6.89
N ALA A 148 13.33 12.38 6.07
CA ALA A 148 14.61 12.04 5.48
C ALA A 148 15.78 12.31 6.44
N ASP A 149 15.54 12.76 7.68
CA ASP A 149 16.60 12.91 8.66
C ASP A 149 17.32 11.57 8.89
N GLY A 150 18.64 11.59 8.87
CA GLY A 150 19.49 10.39 8.93
C GLY A 150 19.59 9.56 7.65
N TYR A 151 18.75 9.81 6.63
CA TYR A 151 18.95 9.19 5.31
C TYR A 151 20.15 9.81 4.61
N THR A 152 20.88 8.98 3.88
CA THR A 152 22.03 9.41 3.06
C THR A 152 21.95 8.78 1.68
N MET A 153 22.71 9.28 0.71
CA MET A 153 22.80 8.66 -0.61
C MET A 153 23.21 7.19 -0.53
N SER A 154 24.03 6.81 0.47
CA SER A 154 24.41 5.41 0.69
C SER A 154 23.22 4.51 1.02
N HIS A 155 22.22 5.03 1.76
CA HIS A 155 20.99 4.28 2.03
C HIS A 155 20.22 3.99 0.75
N VAL A 156 20.17 4.95 -0.18
CA VAL A 156 19.50 4.78 -1.48
C VAL A 156 20.27 3.79 -2.35
N MET A 157 21.58 4.01 -2.51
CA MET A 157 22.46 3.24 -3.40
C MET A 157 22.69 1.80 -2.95
N ARG A 158 22.44 1.46 -1.68
CA ARG A 158 22.51 0.09 -1.17
C ARG A 158 21.37 -0.81 -1.69
N ASN A 159 20.27 -0.21 -2.14
CA ASN A 159 19.13 -1.00 -2.61
C ASN A 159 19.28 -1.35 -4.09
N PRO A 160 18.92 -2.59 -4.49
CA PRO A 160 18.83 -2.92 -5.90
C PRO A 160 17.90 -1.95 -6.64
N LEU A 161 18.35 -1.41 -7.78
CA LEU A 161 17.52 -0.52 -8.61
C LEU A 161 16.21 -1.19 -9.04
N SER A 162 16.21 -2.52 -9.20
CA SER A 162 15.00 -3.31 -9.46
C SER A 162 13.98 -3.18 -8.33
N ALA A 163 14.39 -3.29 -7.07
CA ALA A 163 13.49 -3.18 -5.93
C ALA A 163 12.89 -1.77 -5.83
N VAL A 164 13.70 -0.72 -6.05
CA VAL A 164 13.21 0.67 -6.07
C VAL A 164 12.19 0.85 -7.19
N ARG A 165 12.49 0.34 -8.39
CA ARG A 165 11.56 0.38 -9.52
C ARG A 165 10.27 -0.38 -9.24
N HIS A 166 10.36 -1.58 -8.67
CA HIS A 166 9.21 -2.40 -8.29
C HIS A 166 8.30 -1.67 -7.30
N TYR A 167 8.88 -0.98 -6.31
CA TYR A 167 8.12 -0.18 -5.36
C TYR A 167 7.35 0.96 -6.05
N LEU A 168 8.00 1.69 -6.95
CA LEU A 168 7.38 2.76 -7.72
C LEU A 168 6.30 2.24 -8.67
N ASP A 169 6.58 1.17 -9.41
CA ASP A 169 5.65 0.51 -10.33
C ASP A 169 4.41 0.02 -9.57
N PHE A 170 4.58 -0.61 -8.40
CA PHE A 170 3.47 -1.06 -7.57
C PHE A 170 2.62 0.11 -7.09
N GLY A 171 3.25 1.15 -6.53
CA GLY A 171 2.54 2.34 -6.04
C GLY A 171 1.71 3.03 -7.13
N GLN A 172 2.25 3.13 -8.35
CA GLN A 172 1.62 3.84 -9.46
C GLN A 172 0.54 3.02 -10.18
N LYS A 173 0.76 1.71 -10.36
CA LYS A 173 -0.07 0.88 -11.24
C LYS A 173 -1.00 -0.06 -10.50
N ALA A 174 -0.58 -0.53 -9.32
CA ALA A 174 -1.21 -1.66 -8.64
C ALA A 174 -1.82 -1.30 -7.28
N SER A 175 -1.55 -0.12 -6.73
CA SER A 175 -2.00 0.25 -5.39
C SER A 175 -3.53 0.15 -5.24
N ALA A 176 -3.98 -0.61 -4.24
CA ALA A 176 -5.39 -0.69 -3.83
C ALA A 176 -5.85 0.49 -2.94
N ILE A 177 -4.97 1.48 -2.75
CA ILE A 177 -5.23 2.70 -2.00
C ILE A 177 -4.95 3.93 -2.86
N ARG A 178 -5.67 5.01 -2.59
CA ARG A 178 -5.48 6.29 -3.28
C ARG A 178 -4.41 7.12 -2.56
N VAL A 179 -3.15 7.01 -3.01
CA VAL A 179 -2.07 7.91 -2.55
C VAL A 179 -2.13 9.20 -3.36
N VAL A 180 -2.34 10.33 -2.68
CA VAL A 180 -2.47 11.64 -3.34
C VAL A 180 -1.22 12.49 -3.22
N GLU A 181 -0.46 12.31 -2.15
CA GLU A 181 0.75 13.11 -1.89
C GLU A 181 1.83 12.25 -1.24
N ILE A 182 3.07 12.46 -1.67
CA ILE A 182 4.28 11.93 -1.04
C ILE A 182 5.16 13.13 -0.69
N HIS A 183 5.45 13.29 0.59
CA HIS A 183 6.26 14.39 1.12
C HIS A 183 7.60 13.84 1.60
N PHE A 184 8.68 14.50 1.23
CA PHE A 184 10.01 14.30 1.83
C PHE A 184 10.32 15.55 2.65
N ILE A 185 10.56 15.37 3.95
CA ILE A 185 10.94 16.45 4.87
C ILE A 185 12.33 16.19 5.43
N ASN A 186 13.02 17.23 5.89
CA ASN A 186 14.39 17.13 6.43
C ASN A 186 15.40 16.46 5.46
N SER A 187 15.21 16.63 4.15
CA SER A 187 16.18 16.18 3.15
C SER A 187 17.33 17.19 3.04
N SER A 188 18.57 16.72 3.19
CA SER A 188 19.81 17.49 2.99
C SER A 188 20.38 17.34 1.60
#